data_AF-A0A2V3U5C9-F1
#
_entry.id   AF-A0A2V3U5C9-F1
#
_cell.length_a   1.000
_cell.length_b   1.000
_cell.length_c   1.000
_cell.angle_alpha   90.00
_cell.angle_beta   90.00
_cell.angle_gamma   90.00
#
_symmetry.space_group_name_H-M   'P 1'
#
loop_
_entity.id
_entity.type
_entity.pdbx_description
1 polymer ?
#
loop_
_entity_poly.entity_id
_entity_poly.type
_entity_poly.pdbx_seq_one_letter_code
_entity_poly.pdbx_strand_id
1 'polypeptide(L)'
;MSATATPLSGETSEAPALPAAGSSFYTAMRLLPKERREAMYAVYAFCRSVDDVADDGGAREVRAAELDRWRADIDALYAGNPPPRVKPLEEPMRRFDLKRDDFQAVIDGMAMDAEEDIVAPSEAKLDLYCDRVASAVGRLSVRIFGMPEADGIRLAWHQGRALQLTNILRDIDEDAERGRLYLPMEKFHKVGLMNPTPQSALAHPRLGEVCSAVAAEAQEHYCQTWAIIARSPRRATKAARLMAAAYRLYLDAVVERGWAPPRARVKPGKLSLLRVALRHGIF
;
A
#
# COMPACT_ATOMS: atom_id res chain seq x y z
N MET A 1 12.98 27.51 -45.06
CA MET A 1 13.73 26.43 -44.39
C MET A 1 12.69 25.54 -43.73
N SER A 2 12.56 24.34 -44.26
CA SER A 2 11.58 23.32 -43.83
C SER A 2 12.21 22.47 -42.73
N ALA A 3 11.45 22.19 -41.67
CA ALA A 3 11.64 21.09 -40.72
C ALA A 3 10.44 21.12 -39.74
N THR A 4 9.23 20.83 -40.22
CA THR A 4 8.55 19.53 -40.04
C THR A 4 8.53 19.09 -38.57
N ALA A 5 7.44 19.47 -37.89
CA ALA A 5 7.02 18.83 -36.65
C ALA A 5 6.79 17.33 -36.91
N THR A 6 7.52 16.49 -36.16
CA THR A 6 7.25 15.05 -36.11
C THR A 6 6.24 14.84 -34.99
N PRO A 7 5.04 14.32 -35.26
CA PRO A 7 4.12 13.93 -34.21
C PRO A 7 4.68 12.67 -33.52
N LEU A 8 4.71 12.68 -32.19
CA LEU A 8 4.95 11.49 -31.38
C LEU A 8 3.73 10.57 -31.50
N SER A 9 3.71 9.76 -32.55
CA SER A 9 2.85 8.59 -32.69
C SER A 9 3.48 7.41 -31.96
N GLY A 10 2.67 6.68 -31.19
CA GLY A 10 3.07 5.38 -30.67
C GLY A 10 2.35 5.00 -29.39
N GLU A 11 1.09 4.60 -29.51
CA GLU A 11 0.40 3.75 -28.55
C GLU A 11 1.31 2.55 -28.18
N THR A 12 1.92 2.61 -27.00
CA THR A 12 2.34 1.41 -26.30
C THR A 12 1.29 1.18 -25.22
N SER A 13 0.26 0.42 -25.57
CA SER A 13 -0.54 -0.29 -24.59
C SER A 13 0.36 -1.35 -23.97
N GLU A 14 1.27 -0.93 -23.09
CA GLU A 14 1.99 -1.86 -22.23
C GLU A 14 0.97 -2.62 -21.41
N ALA A 15 1.10 -3.95 -21.40
CA ALA A 15 0.27 -4.79 -20.55
C ALA A 15 0.37 -4.27 -19.11
N PRO A 16 -0.74 -4.21 -18.36
CA PRO A 16 -0.75 -3.66 -17.01
C PRO A 16 0.34 -4.32 -16.17
N ALA A 17 1.13 -3.50 -15.47
CA ALA A 17 2.18 -3.97 -14.58
C ALA A 17 1.59 -5.01 -13.61
N LEU A 18 2.15 -6.22 -13.61
CA LEU A 18 1.69 -7.30 -12.74
C LEU A 18 2.50 -7.32 -11.43
N PRO A 19 1.89 -7.73 -10.31
CA PRO A 19 2.65 -7.96 -9.10
C PRO A 19 3.76 -8.98 -9.34
N ALA A 20 4.92 -8.76 -8.73
CA ALA A 20 6.09 -9.63 -8.93
C ALA A 20 5.73 -11.11 -8.74
N ALA A 21 6.14 -11.95 -9.70
CA ALA A 21 5.90 -13.38 -9.70
C ALA A 21 6.52 -14.00 -8.44
N GLY A 22 5.68 -14.39 -7.47
CA GLY A 22 6.10 -14.93 -6.17
C GLY A 22 5.81 -14.03 -4.96
N SER A 23 5.27 -12.83 -5.16
CA SER A 23 4.76 -12.01 -4.06
C SER A 23 3.54 -12.67 -3.39
N SER A 24 3.34 -12.37 -2.10
CA SER A 24 2.15 -12.78 -1.35
C SER A 24 0.86 -12.26 -2.01
N PHE A 25 0.92 -11.04 -2.54
CA PHE A 25 -0.15 -10.42 -3.30
C PHE A 25 -0.46 -11.18 -4.59
N TYR A 26 0.54 -11.46 -5.43
CA TYR A 26 0.36 -12.26 -6.66
C TYR A 26 -0.29 -13.63 -6.37
N THR A 27 0.20 -14.31 -5.32
CA THR A 27 -0.31 -15.62 -4.91
C THR A 27 -1.77 -15.53 -4.43
N ALA A 28 -2.13 -14.48 -3.69
CA ALA A 28 -3.50 -14.25 -3.23
C ALA A 28 -4.45 -14.02 -4.41
N MET A 29 -4.03 -13.22 -5.41
CA MET A 29 -4.86 -12.92 -6.58
C MET A 29 -5.09 -14.13 -7.48
N ARG A 30 -4.12 -15.05 -7.58
CA ARG A 30 -4.29 -16.31 -8.32
C ARG A 30 -5.44 -17.20 -7.82
N LEU A 31 -5.86 -17.03 -6.56
CA LEU A 31 -6.97 -17.79 -5.96
C LEU A 31 -8.34 -17.22 -6.32
N LEU A 32 -8.41 -16.03 -6.91
CA LEU A 32 -9.65 -15.39 -7.31
C LEU A 32 -10.17 -15.97 -8.65
N PRO A 33 -11.51 -15.98 -8.86
CA PRO A 33 -12.09 -16.15 -10.19
C PRO A 33 -11.49 -15.18 -11.19
N LYS A 34 -11.50 -15.56 -12.48
CA LYS A 34 -10.81 -14.83 -13.55
C LYS A 34 -11.13 -13.34 -13.55
N GLU A 35 -12.39 -12.99 -13.45
CA GLU A 35 -12.90 -11.62 -13.55
C GLU A 35 -12.45 -10.77 -12.36
N ARG A 36 -12.49 -11.32 -11.14
CA ARG A 36 -12.00 -10.65 -9.94
C ARG A 36 -10.48 -10.50 -9.96
N ARG A 37 -9.77 -11.49 -10.49
CA ARG A 37 -8.31 -11.45 -10.63
C ARG A 37 -7.88 -10.38 -11.64
N GLU A 38 -8.54 -10.29 -12.79
CA GLU A 38 -8.28 -9.27 -13.81
C GLU A 38 -8.56 -7.86 -13.27
N ALA A 39 -9.66 -7.67 -12.54
CA ALA A 39 -9.95 -6.42 -11.86
C ALA A 39 -8.87 -6.03 -10.82
N MET A 40 -8.39 -7.00 -10.04
CA MET A 40 -7.30 -6.74 -9.09
C MET A 40 -5.98 -6.39 -9.78
N TYR A 41 -5.70 -6.94 -10.96
CA TYR A 41 -4.53 -6.56 -11.75
C TYR A 41 -4.65 -5.14 -12.30
N ALA A 42 -5.84 -4.72 -12.77
CA ALA A 42 -6.06 -3.35 -13.20
C ALA A 42 -5.89 -2.35 -12.04
N VAL A 43 -6.44 -2.66 -10.85
CA VAL A 43 -6.24 -1.83 -9.65
C VAL A 43 -4.78 -1.80 -9.23
N TYR A 44 -4.09 -2.94 -9.23
CA TYR A 44 -2.67 -2.99 -8.88
C TYR A 44 -1.81 -2.18 -9.85
N ALA A 45 -2.07 -2.29 -11.16
CA ALA A 45 -1.36 -1.52 -12.18
C ALA A 45 -1.58 -0.01 -11.98
N PHE A 46 -2.81 0.42 -11.70
CA PHE A 46 -3.09 1.81 -11.31
C PHE A 46 -2.28 2.23 -10.09
N CYS A 47 -2.36 1.49 -8.98
CA CYS A 47 -1.63 1.82 -7.76
C CYS A 47 -0.12 1.94 -8.01
N ARG A 48 0.45 1.00 -8.78
CA ARG A 48 1.88 1.02 -9.11
C ARG A 48 2.24 2.21 -9.99
N SER A 49 1.44 2.53 -11.00
CA SER A 49 1.70 3.67 -11.88
C SER A 49 1.63 5.01 -11.13
N VAL A 50 0.75 5.16 -10.15
CA VAL A 50 0.69 6.39 -9.33
C VAL A 50 1.85 6.45 -8.32
N ASP A 51 2.25 5.30 -7.75
CA ASP A 51 3.41 5.16 -6.86
C ASP A 51 4.74 5.49 -7.56
N ASP A 52 4.92 5.03 -8.80
CA ASP A 52 6.07 5.37 -9.65
C ASP A 52 6.24 6.89 -9.86
N VAL A 53 5.15 7.66 -9.85
CA VAL A 53 5.22 9.13 -9.94
C VAL A 53 5.88 9.73 -8.71
N ALA A 54 5.57 9.22 -7.51
CA ALA A 54 6.13 9.74 -6.26
C ALA A 54 7.62 9.38 -6.13
N ASP A 55 8.00 8.16 -6.52
CA ASP A 55 9.36 7.63 -6.35
C ASP A 55 10.32 8.12 -7.46
N ASP A 56 9.92 8.09 -8.74
CA ASP A 56 10.83 8.27 -9.88
C ASP A 56 10.39 9.38 -10.86
N GLY A 57 9.33 10.14 -10.55
CA GLY A 57 8.74 11.14 -11.47
C GLY A 57 9.52 12.46 -11.65
N GLY A 58 10.77 12.54 -11.18
CA GLY A 58 11.64 13.71 -11.35
C GLY A 58 11.36 14.86 -10.37
N ALA A 59 11.50 16.10 -10.84
CA ALA A 59 11.32 17.29 -10.01
C ALA A 59 9.92 17.39 -9.39
N ARG A 60 9.79 18.06 -8.23
CA ARG A 60 8.53 18.15 -7.46
C ARG A 60 7.35 18.66 -8.28
N GLU A 61 7.58 19.66 -9.12
CA GLU A 61 6.55 20.27 -9.97
C GLU A 61 6.06 19.29 -11.06
N VAL A 62 6.96 18.46 -11.58
CA VAL A 62 6.63 17.43 -12.59
C VAL A 62 5.79 16.33 -11.95
N ARG A 63 6.19 15.86 -10.76
CA ARG A 63 5.43 14.86 -9.98
C ARG A 63 4.03 15.37 -9.64
N ALA A 64 3.92 16.60 -9.14
CA ALA A 64 2.63 17.22 -8.81
C ALA A 64 1.71 17.32 -10.04
N ALA A 65 2.23 17.80 -11.17
CA ALA A 65 1.45 17.90 -12.41
C ALA A 65 1.00 16.54 -12.96
N GLU A 66 1.81 15.49 -12.80
CA GLU A 66 1.43 14.13 -13.19
C GLU A 66 0.35 13.55 -12.26
N LEU A 67 0.43 13.78 -10.95
CA LEU A 67 -0.62 13.38 -10.01
C LEU A 67 -1.94 14.10 -10.32
N ASP A 68 -1.92 15.38 -10.67
CA ASP A 68 -3.11 16.12 -11.11
C ASP A 68 -3.70 15.56 -12.41
N ARG A 69 -2.85 15.14 -13.35
CA ARG A 69 -3.32 14.41 -14.53
C ARG A 69 -4.02 13.12 -14.11
N TRP A 70 -3.48 12.33 -13.17
CA TRP A 70 -4.14 11.13 -12.66
C TRP A 70 -5.51 11.41 -12.04
N ARG A 71 -5.65 12.50 -11.28
CA ARG A 71 -6.97 12.92 -10.74
C ARG A 71 -7.96 13.18 -11.86
N ALA A 72 -7.55 13.95 -12.87
CA ALA A 72 -8.40 14.28 -14.03
C ALA A 72 -8.80 13.03 -14.84
N ASP A 73 -7.89 12.07 -14.99
CA ASP A 73 -8.16 10.80 -15.68
C ASP A 73 -9.19 9.95 -14.94
N ILE A 74 -9.08 9.85 -13.62
CA ILE A 74 -10.09 9.18 -12.79
C ILE A 74 -11.43 9.90 -12.92
N ASP A 75 -11.47 11.23 -12.87
CA ASP A 75 -12.72 11.97 -13.06
C ASP A 75 -13.33 11.72 -14.45
N ALA A 76 -12.51 11.68 -15.50
CA ALA A 76 -12.95 11.38 -16.87
C ALA A 76 -13.47 9.93 -17.02
N LEU A 77 -12.83 8.97 -16.34
CA LEU A 77 -13.31 7.58 -16.24
C LEU A 77 -14.72 7.53 -15.64
N TYR A 78 -14.97 8.22 -14.52
CA TYR A 78 -16.29 8.27 -13.89
C TYR A 78 -17.32 9.10 -14.68
N ALA A 79 -16.87 10.03 -15.52
CA ALA A 79 -17.72 10.76 -16.48
C ALA A 79 -18.07 9.94 -17.74
N GLY A 80 -17.52 8.72 -17.89
CA GLY A 80 -17.79 7.85 -19.04
C GLY A 80 -16.92 8.11 -20.27
N ASN A 81 -15.85 8.90 -20.13
CA ASN A 81 -14.88 9.19 -21.19
C ASN A 81 -13.46 8.80 -20.76
N PRO A 82 -13.17 7.51 -20.47
CA PRO A 82 -11.89 7.09 -19.91
C PRO A 82 -10.74 7.28 -20.91
N PRO A 83 -9.69 8.03 -20.54
CA PRO A 83 -8.45 8.03 -21.30
C PRO A 83 -7.80 6.64 -21.38
N PRO A 84 -6.90 6.39 -22.34
CA PRO A 84 -6.30 5.07 -22.56
C PRO A 84 -5.68 4.44 -21.29
N ARG A 85 -4.98 5.24 -20.47
CA ARG A 85 -4.27 4.71 -19.30
C ARG A 85 -5.17 4.19 -18.17
N VAL A 86 -6.37 4.74 -18.02
CA VAL A 86 -7.38 4.26 -17.04
C VAL A 86 -8.44 3.34 -17.66
N LYS A 87 -8.41 3.13 -18.99
CA LYS A 87 -9.36 2.26 -19.70
C LYS A 87 -9.48 0.85 -19.09
N PRO A 88 -8.40 0.18 -18.62
CA PRO A 88 -8.51 -1.12 -17.97
C PRO A 88 -9.34 -1.13 -16.68
N LEU A 89 -9.56 0.02 -16.04
CA LEU A 89 -10.38 0.15 -14.83
C LEU A 89 -11.88 0.27 -15.14
N GLU A 90 -12.29 0.52 -16.39
CA GLU A 90 -13.66 0.82 -16.74
C GLU A 90 -14.65 -0.31 -16.44
N GLU A 91 -14.34 -1.55 -16.86
CA GLU A 91 -15.17 -2.72 -16.54
C GLU A 91 -15.13 -3.06 -15.05
N PRO A 92 -13.95 -3.13 -14.37
CA PRO A 92 -13.87 -3.30 -12.93
C PRO A 92 -14.67 -2.27 -12.12
N MET A 93 -14.56 -0.99 -12.47
CA MET A 93 -15.26 0.12 -11.81
C MET A 93 -16.77 -0.12 -11.80
N ARG A 94 -17.36 -0.36 -12.97
CA ARG A 94 -18.80 -0.60 -13.09
C ARG A 94 -19.23 -1.90 -12.42
N ARG A 95 -18.48 -2.98 -12.64
CA ARG A 95 -18.85 -4.32 -12.22
C ARG A 95 -18.79 -4.51 -10.70
N PHE A 96 -17.81 -3.89 -10.05
CA PHE A 96 -17.57 -4.05 -8.62
C PHE A 96 -17.93 -2.80 -7.81
N ASP A 97 -18.57 -1.80 -8.44
CA ASP A 97 -18.96 -0.54 -7.81
C ASP A 97 -17.77 0.12 -7.07
N LEU A 98 -16.62 0.18 -7.74
CA LEU A 98 -15.42 0.82 -7.18
C LEU A 98 -15.71 2.31 -6.98
N LYS A 99 -15.28 2.88 -5.86
CA LYS A 99 -15.59 4.26 -5.53
C LYS A 99 -14.49 5.19 -6.00
N ARG A 100 -14.90 6.29 -6.63
CA ARG A 100 -14.01 7.34 -7.13
C ARG A 100 -13.10 7.86 -6.02
N ASP A 101 -13.69 8.08 -4.85
CA ASP A 101 -13.00 8.64 -3.70
C ASP A 101 -11.87 7.72 -3.19
N ASP A 102 -11.96 6.40 -3.40
CA ASP A 102 -10.87 5.48 -3.06
C ASP A 102 -9.69 5.61 -4.03
N PHE A 103 -9.95 5.83 -5.32
CA PHE A 103 -8.89 6.13 -6.30
C PHE A 103 -8.22 7.48 -6.01
N GLN A 104 -9.03 8.51 -5.73
CA GLN A 104 -8.52 9.84 -5.38
C GLN A 104 -7.71 9.80 -4.08
N ALA A 105 -8.14 9.02 -3.08
CA ALA A 105 -7.40 8.84 -1.85
C ALA A 105 -6.02 8.20 -2.07
N VAL A 106 -5.89 7.22 -3.00
CA VAL A 106 -4.58 6.65 -3.36
C VAL A 106 -3.68 7.73 -3.98
N ILE A 107 -4.20 8.53 -4.90
CA ILE A 107 -3.44 9.63 -5.54
C ILE A 107 -3.02 10.68 -4.50
N ASP A 108 -3.91 11.03 -3.56
CA ASP A 108 -3.60 11.94 -2.47
C ASP A 108 -2.52 11.38 -1.53
N GLY A 109 -2.47 10.06 -1.34
CA GLY A 109 -1.40 9.40 -0.59
C GLY A 109 -0.04 9.60 -1.25
N MET A 110 0.04 9.36 -2.56
CA MET A 110 1.27 9.57 -3.33
C MET A 110 1.65 11.06 -3.42
N ALA A 111 0.67 11.96 -3.42
CA ALA A 111 0.90 13.40 -3.32
C ALA A 111 1.56 13.79 -1.99
N MET A 112 1.24 13.12 -0.89
CA MET A 112 1.90 13.36 0.40
C MET A 112 3.40 13.05 0.34
N ASP A 113 3.80 11.97 -0.34
CA ASP A 113 5.21 11.60 -0.54
C ASP A 113 5.91 12.47 -1.61
N ALA A 114 5.17 12.96 -2.60
CA ALA A 114 5.71 13.78 -3.69
C ALA A 114 5.92 15.25 -3.28
N GLU A 115 5.14 15.77 -2.33
CA GLU A 115 5.31 17.12 -1.82
C GLU A 115 6.63 17.25 -1.06
N GLU A 116 6.80 16.51 0.03
CA GLU A 116 7.94 16.64 0.91
C GLU A 116 8.34 15.28 1.46
N ASP A 117 9.61 15.12 1.81
CA ASP A 117 10.03 13.96 2.56
C ASP A 117 9.35 13.97 3.92
N ILE A 118 8.55 12.93 4.18
CA ILE A 118 7.86 12.78 5.46
C ILE A 118 8.91 12.44 6.52
N VAL A 119 9.11 13.37 7.46
CA VAL A 119 10.04 13.20 8.58
C VAL A 119 9.30 13.40 9.89
N ALA A 120 9.19 12.31 10.66
CA ALA A 120 8.48 12.22 11.93
C ALA A 120 7.12 12.93 11.91
N PRO A 121 6.15 12.41 11.15
CA PRO A 121 4.81 13.00 11.08
C PRO A 121 4.13 12.96 12.47
N SER A 122 3.09 13.77 12.67
CA SER A 122 2.19 13.53 13.80
C SER A 122 1.49 12.17 13.65
N GLU A 123 1.02 11.59 14.75
CA GLU A 123 0.22 10.35 14.72
C GLU A 123 -1.01 10.51 13.80
N ALA A 124 -1.64 11.68 13.78
CA ALA A 124 -2.76 11.98 12.89
C ALA A 124 -2.36 12.03 11.40
N LYS A 125 -1.21 12.64 11.07
CA LYS A 125 -0.69 12.68 9.68
C LYS A 125 -0.29 11.27 9.22
N LEU A 126 0.30 10.46 10.11
CA LEU A 126 0.62 9.05 9.83
C LEU A 126 -0.64 8.19 9.62
N ASP A 127 -1.68 8.38 10.43
CA ASP A 127 -2.94 7.64 10.26
C ASP A 127 -3.61 7.97 8.92
N LEU A 128 -3.68 9.25 8.56
CA LEU A 128 -4.17 9.69 7.25
C LEU A 128 -3.34 9.11 6.10
N TYR A 129 -2.01 9.10 6.26
CA TYR A 129 -1.11 8.48 5.29
C TYR A 129 -1.44 6.99 5.10
N CYS A 130 -1.54 6.22 6.20
CA CYS A 130 -1.90 4.80 6.14
C CYS A 130 -3.30 4.56 5.56
N ASP A 131 -4.25 5.46 5.78
CA ASP A 131 -5.55 5.37 5.14
C ASP A 131 -5.44 5.47 3.62
N ARG A 132 -4.72 6.48 3.14
CA ARG A 132 -4.58 6.80 1.72
C ARG A 132 -3.75 5.77 0.95
N VAL A 133 -2.57 5.40 1.45
CA VAL A 133 -1.63 4.55 0.70
C VAL A 133 -1.94 3.05 0.80
N ALA A 134 -2.75 2.63 1.79
CA ALA A 134 -3.04 1.21 2.01
C ALA A 134 -4.52 0.91 2.20
N SER A 135 -5.23 1.65 3.06
CA SER A 135 -6.64 1.34 3.34
C SER A 135 -7.55 1.64 2.14
N ALA A 136 -7.27 2.68 1.36
CA ALA A 136 -7.97 3.00 0.11
C ALA A 136 -7.87 1.87 -0.92
N VAL A 137 -6.65 1.33 -1.11
CA VAL A 137 -6.43 0.12 -1.93
C VAL A 137 -7.21 -1.07 -1.36
N GLY A 138 -7.26 -1.20 -0.03
CA GLY A 138 -8.09 -2.17 0.66
C GLY A 138 -9.58 -2.03 0.33
N ARG A 139 -10.11 -0.81 0.30
CA ARG A 139 -11.53 -0.52 0.00
C ARG A 139 -11.89 -0.89 -1.44
N LEU A 140 -11.00 -0.64 -2.40
CA LEU A 140 -11.13 -1.15 -3.77
C LEU A 140 -11.13 -2.69 -3.79
N SER A 141 -10.20 -3.30 -3.05
CA SER A 141 -10.00 -4.75 -3.03
C SER A 141 -11.21 -5.52 -2.48
N VAL A 142 -11.75 -5.09 -1.33
CA VAL A 142 -12.88 -5.78 -0.67
C VAL A 142 -14.17 -5.74 -1.49
N ARG A 143 -14.36 -4.70 -2.30
CA ARG A 143 -15.44 -4.62 -3.31
C ARG A 143 -15.24 -5.66 -4.40
N ILE A 144 -14.00 -5.76 -4.93
CA ILE A 144 -13.63 -6.81 -5.91
C ILE A 144 -13.70 -8.21 -5.30
N PHE A 145 -13.57 -8.38 -3.99
CA PHE A 145 -13.77 -9.68 -3.33
C PHE A 145 -15.24 -10.00 -3.05
N GLY A 146 -16.13 -9.00 -3.10
CA GLY A 146 -17.56 -9.15 -2.86
C GLY A 146 -17.91 -9.29 -1.38
N MET A 147 -17.18 -8.58 -0.52
CA MET A 147 -17.53 -8.50 0.91
C MET A 147 -18.72 -7.55 1.13
N PRO A 148 -19.56 -7.80 2.16
CA PRO A 148 -20.56 -6.83 2.59
C PRO A 148 -19.90 -5.49 2.92
N GLU A 149 -20.47 -4.38 2.45
CA GLU A 149 -19.83 -3.06 2.45
C GLU A 149 -19.29 -2.65 3.83
N ALA A 150 -20.11 -2.72 4.88
CA ALA A 150 -19.70 -2.32 6.22
C ALA A 150 -18.53 -3.17 6.79
N ASP A 151 -18.54 -4.48 6.53
CA ASP A 151 -17.43 -5.36 6.95
C ASP A 151 -16.20 -5.16 6.06
N GLY A 152 -16.40 -4.93 4.77
CA GLY A 152 -15.33 -4.63 3.81
C GLY A 152 -14.59 -3.35 4.19
N ILE A 153 -15.30 -2.26 4.48
CA ILE A 153 -14.70 -0.98 4.90
C ILE A 153 -13.89 -1.15 6.19
N ARG A 154 -14.45 -1.84 7.20
CA ARG A 154 -13.72 -2.12 8.45
C ARG A 154 -12.50 -3.00 8.22
N LEU A 155 -12.62 -4.00 7.35
CA LEU A 155 -11.49 -4.87 7.02
C LEU A 155 -10.38 -4.06 6.35
N ALA A 156 -10.73 -3.23 5.36
CA ALA A 156 -9.80 -2.37 4.66
C ALA A 156 -9.08 -1.39 5.61
N TRP A 157 -9.83 -0.79 6.54
CA TRP A 157 -9.30 0.10 7.57
C TRP A 157 -8.22 -0.58 8.43
N HIS A 158 -8.55 -1.72 9.03
CA HIS A 158 -7.61 -2.40 9.92
C HIS A 158 -6.49 -3.10 9.15
N GLN A 159 -6.81 -3.81 8.08
CA GLN A 159 -5.80 -4.55 7.32
C GLN A 159 -4.83 -3.59 6.65
N GLY A 160 -5.31 -2.50 6.04
CA GLY A 160 -4.46 -1.48 5.43
C GLY A 160 -3.43 -0.92 6.41
N ARG A 161 -3.87 -0.50 7.60
CA ARG A 161 -2.99 -0.02 8.69
C ARG A 161 -2.02 -1.10 9.17
N ALA A 162 -2.49 -2.32 9.40
CA ALA A 162 -1.62 -3.43 9.80
C ALA A 162 -0.47 -3.65 8.80
N LEU A 163 -0.79 -3.68 7.50
CA LEU A 163 0.21 -3.89 6.46
C LEU A 163 1.17 -2.71 6.33
N GLN A 164 0.65 -1.48 6.35
CA GLN A 164 1.49 -0.29 6.16
C GLN A 164 2.41 0.00 7.34
N LEU A 165 1.92 -0.13 8.57
CA LEU A 165 2.79 -0.04 9.76
C LEU A 165 3.85 -1.14 9.76
N THR A 166 3.53 -2.33 9.24
CA THR A 166 4.54 -3.40 9.05
C THR A 166 5.61 -2.99 8.03
N ASN A 167 5.24 -2.36 6.92
CA ASN A 167 6.19 -1.85 5.92
C ASN A 167 7.11 -0.78 6.53
N ILE A 168 6.55 0.22 7.22
CA ILE A 168 7.31 1.28 7.89
C ILE A 168 8.34 0.72 8.88
N LEU A 169 7.95 -0.29 9.67
CA LEU A 169 8.87 -0.92 10.62
C LEU A 169 9.95 -1.77 9.96
N ARG A 170 9.63 -2.38 8.80
CA ARG A 170 10.52 -3.26 8.06
C ARG A 170 11.61 -2.47 7.32
N ASP A 171 11.22 -1.36 6.71
CA ASP A 171 12.02 -0.61 5.74
C ASP A 171 12.60 0.69 6.34
N ILE A 172 12.66 0.80 7.68
CA ILE A 172 13.09 2.00 8.40
C ILE A 172 14.50 2.51 8.00
N ASP A 173 15.42 1.60 7.67
CA ASP A 173 16.78 1.97 7.26
C ASP A 173 16.77 2.46 5.80
N GLU A 174 16.09 1.75 4.89
CA GLU A 174 15.92 2.16 3.50
C GLU A 174 15.16 3.50 3.35
N ASP A 175 14.15 3.74 4.19
CA ASP A 175 13.42 5.01 4.22
C ASP A 175 14.34 6.15 4.69
N ALA A 176 15.17 5.91 5.71
CA ALA A 176 16.11 6.90 6.22
C ALA A 176 17.22 7.25 5.21
N GLU A 177 17.68 6.29 4.41
CA GLU A 177 18.61 6.52 3.29
C GLU A 177 18.02 7.47 2.23
N ARG A 178 16.69 7.48 2.09
CA ARG A 178 15.94 8.39 1.22
C ARG A 178 15.54 9.69 1.89
N GLY A 179 16.00 9.95 3.12
CA GLY A 179 15.66 11.15 3.88
C GLY A 179 14.28 11.10 4.55
N ARG A 180 13.59 9.95 4.54
CA ARG A 180 12.25 9.77 5.09
C ARG A 180 12.30 9.12 6.48
N LEU A 181 11.29 9.41 7.31
CA LEU A 181 11.09 8.81 8.63
C LEU A 181 9.59 8.84 8.96
N TYR A 182 8.90 7.72 8.77
CA TYR A 182 7.44 7.64 9.00
C TYR A 182 7.04 7.39 10.46
N LEU A 183 7.98 7.06 11.35
CA LEU A 183 7.69 6.86 12.77
C LEU A 183 7.19 8.18 13.40
N PRO A 184 6.10 8.17 14.18
CA PRO A 184 5.44 9.40 14.56
C PRO A 184 6.17 10.16 15.67
N MET A 185 6.14 11.49 15.57
CA MET A 185 6.85 12.43 16.44
C MET A 185 6.53 12.23 17.93
N GLU A 186 5.27 11.99 18.25
CA GLU A 186 4.76 11.82 19.60
C GLU A 186 5.39 10.61 20.30
N LYS A 187 5.78 9.58 19.54
CA LYS A 187 6.49 8.41 20.09
C LYS A 187 7.96 8.74 20.38
N PHE A 188 8.60 9.58 19.56
CA PHE A 188 9.95 10.08 19.84
C PHE A 188 9.99 11.01 21.05
N HIS A 189 8.98 11.86 21.24
CA HIS A 189 8.86 12.73 22.41
C HIS A 189 8.86 11.94 23.72
N LYS A 190 8.19 10.78 23.76
CA LYS A 190 8.17 9.87 24.93
C LYS A 190 9.53 9.31 25.30
N VAL A 191 10.46 9.22 24.35
CA VAL A 191 11.84 8.77 24.60
C VAL A 191 12.85 9.92 24.72
N GLY A 192 12.37 11.18 24.67
CA GLY A 192 13.17 12.39 24.87
C GLY A 192 13.73 13.04 23.60
N LEU A 193 13.37 12.54 22.41
CA LEU A 193 13.86 13.09 21.13
C LEU A 193 12.82 14.04 20.53
N MET A 194 13.05 15.36 20.64
CA MET A 194 12.05 16.38 20.30
C MET A 194 11.98 16.73 18.80
N ASN A 195 13.13 16.73 18.12
CA ASN A 195 13.26 17.07 16.70
C ASN A 195 13.96 15.93 15.94
N PRO A 196 13.32 14.76 15.81
CA PRO A 196 13.89 13.62 15.12
C PRO A 196 14.13 13.91 13.63
N THR A 197 15.39 13.84 13.22
CA THR A 197 15.78 13.56 11.82
C THR A 197 15.94 12.05 11.61
N PRO A 198 15.94 11.54 10.36
CA PRO A 198 16.19 10.12 10.11
C PRO A 198 17.47 9.62 10.82
N GLN A 199 18.58 10.33 10.69
CA GLN A 199 19.86 9.93 11.29
C GLN A 199 19.81 9.93 12.83
N SER A 200 19.22 10.98 13.43
CA SER A 200 19.12 11.06 14.90
C SER A 200 18.19 10.00 15.48
N ALA A 201 17.09 9.68 14.78
CA ALA A 201 16.15 8.65 15.17
C ALA A 201 16.81 7.27 15.13
N LEU A 202 17.48 6.94 14.02
CA LEU A 202 18.12 5.63 13.82
C LEU A 202 19.30 5.38 14.78
N ALA A 203 19.97 6.44 15.23
CA ALA A 203 21.05 6.39 16.22
C ALA A 203 20.54 6.44 17.68
N HIS A 204 19.26 6.72 17.91
CA HIS A 204 18.74 6.90 19.26
C HIS A 204 18.77 5.57 20.04
N PRO A 205 19.34 5.51 21.26
CA PRO A 205 19.49 4.26 22.02
C PRO A 205 18.14 3.61 22.38
N ARG A 206 17.07 4.41 22.42
CA ARG A 206 15.69 3.98 22.73
C ARG A 206 14.80 3.84 21.50
N LEU A 207 15.36 3.79 20.27
CA LEU A 207 14.59 3.57 19.04
C LEU A 207 13.69 2.34 19.14
N GLY A 208 14.18 1.26 19.76
CA GLY A 208 13.42 0.02 19.94
C GLY A 208 12.10 0.23 20.68
N GLU A 209 12.01 1.18 21.61
CA GLU A 209 10.75 1.50 22.32
C GLU A 209 9.75 2.19 21.40
N VAL A 210 10.21 3.10 20.55
CA VAL A 210 9.39 3.78 19.53
C VAL A 210 8.84 2.76 18.54
N CYS A 211 9.71 1.90 18.01
CA CYS A 211 9.31 0.86 17.07
C CYS A 211 8.39 -0.19 17.71
N SER A 212 8.64 -0.58 18.96
CA SER A 212 7.77 -1.53 19.68
C SER A 212 6.37 -0.96 19.90
N ALA A 213 6.24 0.35 20.16
CA ALA A 213 4.93 1.00 20.28
C ALA A 213 4.16 0.98 18.95
N VAL A 214 4.81 1.28 17.82
CA VAL A 214 4.19 1.15 16.48
C VAL A 214 3.88 -0.31 16.14
N ALA A 215 4.74 -1.25 16.53
CA ALA A 215 4.51 -2.67 16.32
C ALA A 215 3.27 -3.15 17.10
N ALA A 216 3.05 -2.66 18.33
CA ALA A 216 1.86 -2.97 19.11
C ALA A 216 0.57 -2.48 18.42
N GLU A 217 0.59 -1.30 17.81
CA GLU A 217 -0.53 -0.78 17.01
C GLU A 217 -0.81 -1.66 15.78
N ALA A 218 0.24 -2.03 15.05
CA ALA A 218 0.12 -2.97 13.93
C ALA A 218 -0.48 -4.31 14.38
N GLN A 219 -0.07 -4.83 15.54
CA GLN A 219 -0.60 -6.08 16.11
C GLN A 219 -2.10 -5.97 16.45
N GLU A 220 -2.54 -4.86 17.04
CA GLU A 220 -3.96 -4.62 17.32
C GLU A 220 -4.77 -4.59 16.01
N HIS A 221 -4.28 -3.89 15.00
CA HIS A 221 -4.90 -3.90 13.68
C HIS A 221 -4.98 -5.30 13.07
N TYR A 222 -3.94 -6.13 13.19
CA TYR A 222 -4.02 -7.54 12.78
C TYR A 222 -5.08 -8.32 13.56
N CYS A 223 -5.21 -8.11 14.88
CA CYS A 223 -6.22 -8.77 15.70
C CYS A 223 -7.64 -8.44 15.19
N GLN A 224 -7.92 -7.16 14.94
CA GLN A 224 -9.19 -6.71 14.39
C GLN A 224 -9.43 -7.24 12.96
N THR A 225 -8.40 -7.24 12.10
CA THR A 225 -8.46 -7.87 10.78
C THR A 225 -8.89 -9.33 10.87
N TRP A 226 -8.27 -10.11 11.77
CA TRP A 226 -8.61 -11.53 11.95
C TRP A 226 -10.02 -11.74 12.51
N ALA A 227 -10.47 -10.89 13.44
CA ALA A 227 -11.83 -10.93 13.97
C ALA A 227 -12.88 -10.71 12.87
N ILE A 228 -12.64 -9.76 11.97
CA ILE A 228 -13.53 -9.51 10.81
C ILE A 228 -13.49 -10.70 9.85
N ILE A 229 -12.29 -11.18 9.49
CA ILE A 229 -12.11 -12.34 8.59
C ILE A 229 -12.81 -13.60 9.13
N ALA A 230 -12.85 -13.79 10.46
CA ALA A 230 -13.46 -14.95 11.09
C ALA A 230 -15.00 -14.94 10.99
N ARG A 231 -15.64 -13.76 11.07
CA ARG A 231 -17.10 -13.63 11.00
C ARG A 231 -17.64 -13.41 9.58
N SER A 232 -16.79 -13.02 8.62
CA SER A 232 -17.20 -12.78 7.23
C SER A 232 -17.16 -14.05 6.36
N PRO A 233 -17.88 -14.09 5.22
CA PRO A 233 -17.90 -15.26 4.34
C PRO A 233 -16.49 -15.69 3.88
N ARG A 234 -16.16 -16.97 4.03
CA ARG A 234 -14.84 -17.52 3.69
C ARG A 234 -14.41 -17.25 2.24
N ARG A 235 -15.35 -17.37 1.29
CA ARG A 235 -15.10 -17.14 -0.14
C ARG A 235 -14.66 -15.70 -0.43
N ALA A 236 -15.26 -14.72 0.24
CA ALA A 236 -14.94 -13.30 0.05
C ALA A 236 -13.67 -12.85 0.81
N THR A 237 -13.21 -13.63 1.80
CA THR A 237 -12.05 -13.26 2.63
C THR A 237 -10.78 -14.05 2.32
N LYS A 238 -10.80 -14.96 1.33
CA LYS A 238 -9.66 -15.85 1.05
C LYS A 238 -8.37 -15.09 0.72
N ALA A 239 -8.46 -14.10 -0.18
CA ALA A 239 -7.31 -13.26 -0.54
C ALA A 239 -6.83 -12.42 0.65
N ALA A 240 -7.75 -11.75 1.35
CA ALA A 240 -7.44 -10.98 2.57
C ALA A 240 -6.76 -11.83 3.65
N ARG A 241 -7.24 -13.05 3.88
CA ARG A 241 -6.67 -14.02 4.82
C ARG A 241 -5.23 -14.38 4.47
N LEU A 242 -4.95 -14.64 3.20
CA LEU A 242 -3.60 -14.97 2.76
C LEU A 242 -2.66 -13.77 2.91
N MET A 243 -3.12 -12.57 2.54
CA MET A 243 -2.33 -11.35 2.70
C MET A 243 -2.02 -11.06 4.16
N ALA A 244 -3.03 -11.12 5.06
CA ALA A 244 -2.84 -10.93 6.49
C ALA A 244 -1.82 -11.93 7.07
N ALA A 245 -1.97 -13.21 6.74
CA ALA A 245 -1.08 -14.26 7.23
C ALA A 245 0.36 -14.10 6.69
N ALA A 246 0.53 -13.77 5.41
CA ALA A 246 1.85 -13.62 4.82
C ALA A 246 2.58 -12.38 5.37
N TYR A 247 1.89 -11.25 5.49
CA TYR A 247 2.48 -10.03 6.04
C TYR A 247 2.70 -10.10 7.55
N ARG A 248 1.91 -10.88 8.29
CA ARG A 248 2.18 -11.13 9.70
C ARG A 248 3.55 -11.77 9.93
N LEU A 249 4.00 -12.64 9.02
CA LEU A 249 5.36 -13.19 9.08
C LEU A 249 6.44 -12.12 8.99
N TYR A 250 6.21 -11.03 8.26
CA TYR A 250 7.15 -9.91 8.22
C TYR A 250 7.16 -9.17 9.55
N LEU A 251 5.98 -8.84 10.11
CA LEU A 251 5.92 -8.16 11.41
C LEU A 251 6.59 -8.99 12.50
N ASP A 252 6.29 -10.28 12.59
CA ASP A 252 6.88 -11.17 13.59
C ASP A 252 8.41 -11.23 13.42
N ALA A 253 8.91 -11.31 12.18
CA ALA A 253 10.35 -11.31 11.91
C ALA A 253 11.03 -9.97 12.25
N VAL A 254 10.37 -8.82 12.02
CA VAL A 254 10.90 -7.50 12.43
C VAL A 254 10.98 -7.42 13.96
N VAL A 255 9.94 -7.85 14.66
CA VAL A 255 9.88 -7.84 16.13
C VAL A 255 10.94 -8.77 16.72
N GLU A 256 11.09 -9.98 16.17
CA GLU A 256 12.08 -10.96 16.61
C GLU A 256 13.52 -10.47 16.37
N ARG A 257 13.79 -9.85 15.22
CA ARG A 257 15.08 -9.21 14.92
C ARG A 257 15.36 -8.06 15.88
N GLY A 258 14.32 -7.33 16.29
CA GLY A 258 14.45 -6.06 17.02
C GLY A 258 14.98 -4.93 16.13
N TRP A 259 15.41 -3.84 16.76
CA TRP A 259 15.83 -2.59 16.08
C TRP A 259 17.22 -2.10 16.49
N ALA A 260 18.02 -2.94 17.16
CA ALA A 260 19.44 -2.66 17.38
C ALA A 260 20.23 -2.74 16.06
N PRO A 261 21.20 -1.84 15.81
CA PRO A 261 22.05 -1.91 14.64
C PRO A 261 23.10 -3.05 14.76
N PRO A 262 23.51 -3.70 13.65
CA PRO A 262 23.00 -3.52 12.28
C PRO A 262 21.63 -4.20 12.08
N ARG A 263 20.72 -3.50 11.40
CA ARG A 263 19.33 -3.93 11.15
C ARG A 263 19.21 -4.60 9.79
N ALA A 264 19.59 -5.87 9.70
CA ALA A 264 19.46 -6.62 8.44
C ALA A 264 17.99 -6.67 7.95
N ARG A 265 17.80 -6.64 6.63
CA ARG A 265 16.49 -6.73 6.00
C ARG A 265 15.83 -8.07 6.30
N VAL A 266 14.59 -8.05 6.78
CA VAL A 266 13.85 -9.28 7.06
C VAL A 266 13.16 -9.80 5.80
N LYS A 267 13.29 -11.12 5.57
CA LYS A 267 12.59 -11.83 4.50
C LYS A 267 12.10 -13.18 5.05
N PRO A 268 10.78 -13.38 5.22
CA PRO A 268 10.24 -14.66 5.61
C PRO A 268 10.69 -15.76 4.65
N GLY A 269 11.08 -16.91 5.21
CA GLY A 269 11.53 -18.05 4.41
C GLY A 269 10.43 -18.57 3.47
N LYS A 270 10.84 -19.11 2.31
CA LYS A 270 9.92 -19.68 1.30
C LYS A 270 8.99 -20.76 1.88
N LEU A 271 9.51 -21.57 2.82
CA LEU A 271 8.72 -22.61 3.50
C LEU A 271 7.61 -22.04 4.38
N SER A 272 7.86 -20.93 5.09
CA SER A 272 6.86 -20.27 5.92
C SER A 272 5.75 -19.66 5.07
N LEU A 273 6.12 -19.01 3.96
CA LEU A 273 5.16 -18.48 2.97
C LEU A 273 4.34 -19.61 2.32
N LEU A 274 4.99 -20.74 1.98
CA LEU A 274 4.29 -21.92 1.46
C LEU A 274 3.32 -22.50 2.50
N ARG A 275 3.73 -22.63 3.76
CA ARG A 275 2.87 -23.10 4.85
C ARG A 275 1.64 -22.18 5.03
N VAL A 276 1.84 -20.88 4.94
CA VAL A 276 0.73 -19.89 4.94
C VAL A 276 -0.19 -20.12 3.74
N ALA A 277 0.35 -20.29 2.53
CA ALA A 277 -0.42 -20.58 1.33
C ALA A 277 -1.22 -21.89 1.44
N LEU A 278 -0.65 -22.95 2.01
CA LEU A 278 -1.33 -24.22 2.23
C LEU A 278 -2.44 -24.08 3.29
N ARG A 279 -2.15 -23.44 4.43
CA ARG A 279 -3.09 -23.30 5.56
C ARG A 279 -4.27 -22.39 5.24
N HIS A 280 -4.05 -21.33 4.47
CA HIS A 280 -5.07 -20.30 4.23
C HIS A 280 -5.57 -20.26 2.78
N GLY A 281 -4.91 -20.94 1.85
CA GLY A 281 -5.24 -20.95 0.43
C GLY A 281 -5.96 -22.20 -0.07
N ILE A 282 -5.98 -23.32 0.67
CA ILE A 282 -6.54 -24.60 0.19
C ILE A 282 -7.88 -24.97 0.83
N PHE A 283 -8.33 -24.29 1.89
CA PHE A 283 -9.60 -24.56 2.58
C PHE A 283 -10.41 -23.28 2.84
#